data_AF-A0A3N4M6W5-F1
#
_entry.id   AF-A0A3N4M6W5-F1
#
_cell.length_a   1.000
_cell.length_b   1.000
_cell.length_c   1.000
_cell.angle_alpha   90.00
_cell.angle_beta   90.00
_cell.angle_gamma   90.00
#
_symmetry.space_group_name_H-M   'P 1'
#
loop_
_entity.id
_entity.type
_entity.pdbx_description
1 polymer ?
#
loop_
_entity_poly.entity_id
_entity_poly.type
_entity_poly.pdbx_seq_one_letter_code
_entity_poly.pdbx_strand_id
1 'polypeptide(L)'
;MDHKYCCARFGIRHEVSREEGFNLRVVKSDPDQRMDVYNIYRFYLTPGYKAGQKKVVKRINIRYCPFCGTDLYDFYRSDIYINEEPDFF
;
A
#
# COMPACT_ATOMS: atom_id res chain seq x y z
N MET A 1 14.39 17.37 -6.95
CA MET A 1 13.61 17.14 -5.72
C MET A 1 13.15 15.70 -5.77
N ASP A 2 13.70 14.84 -4.91
CA ASP A 2 13.24 13.46 -4.79
C ASP A 2 11.86 13.46 -4.14
N HIS A 3 10.81 13.37 -4.97
CA HIS A 3 9.47 13.16 -4.44
C HIS A 3 9.36 11.71 -3.96
N LYS A 4 9.44 11.54 -2.62
CA LYS A 4 9.22 10.26 -1.91
C LYS A 4 7.97 9.52 -2.42
N TYR A 5 6.93 10.25 -2.82
CA TYR A 5 5.70 9.66 -3.35
C TYR A 5 5.46 10.08 -4.79
N CYS A 6 4.81 9.22 -5.57
CA CYS A 6 4.45 9.50 -6.97
C CYS A 6 3.53 10.73 -7.13
N CYS A 7 2.78 11.10 -6.10
CA CYS A 7 2.05 12.38 -6.02
C CYS A 7 1.71 12.72 -4.56
N ALA A 8 1.38 13.99 -4.31
CA ALA A 8 1.00 14.47 -2.97
C ALA A 8 -0.22 13.74 -2.40
N ARG A 9 -1.23 13.43 -3.23
CA ARG A 9 -2.45 12.73 -2.79
C ARG A 9 -2.15 11.30 -2.34
N PHE A 10 -1.21 10.63 -3.00
CA PHE A 10 -0.74 9.31 -2.55
C PHE A 10 -0.06 9.43 -1.19
N GLY A 11 0.88 10.38 -1.04
CA GLY A 11 1.58 10.61 0.22
C GLY A 11 0.64 10.86 1.40
N ILE A 12 -0.35 11.74 1.23
CA ILE A 12 -1.35 12.01 2.27
C ILE A 12 -2.10 10.72 2.67
N ARG A 13 -2.56 9.92 1.70
CA ARG A 13 -3.30 8.68 1.97
C ARG A 13 -2.45 7.53 2.49
N HIS A 14 -1.13 7.64 2.32
CA HIS A 14 -0.14 6.71 2.84
C HIS A 14 0.22 7.04 4.30
N GLU A 15 0.34 8.32 4.62
CA GLU A 15 0.75 8.82 5.94
C GLU A 15 -0.41 8.98 6.92
N VAL A 16 -1.65 9.08 6.42
CA VAL A 16 -2.84 9.19 7.27
C VAL A 16 -3.02 7.97 8.19
N SER A 17 -3.58 8.23 9.37
CA SER A 17 -3.94 7.19 10.34
C SER A 17 -4.82 6.12 9.68
N ARG A 18 -4.54 4.86 10.01
CA ARG A 18 -5.28 3.69 9.51
C ARG A 18 -6.78 3.72 9.83
N GLU A 19 -7.20 4.51 10.79
CA GLU A 19 -8.59 4.62 11.20
C GLU A 19 -9.40 5.61 10.34
N GLU A 20 -8.73 6.45 9.55
CA GLU A 20 -9.37 7.57 8.87
C GLU A 20 -9.65 7.30 7.38
N GLY A 21 -10.93 7.34 7.01
CA GLY A 21 -11.36 7.34 5.61
C GLY A 21 -10.80 6.18 4.78
N PHE A 22 -10.45 6.45 3.53
CA PHE A 22 -9.72 5.49 2.69
C PHE A 22 -8.21 5.68 2.84
N ASN A 23 -7.50 4.56 2.92
CA ASN A 23 -6.08 4.47 3.17
C ASN A 23 -5.37 3.78 2.01
N LEU A 24 -4.13 4.18 1.75
CA LEU A 24 -3.19 3.45 0.90
C LEU A 24 -2.17 2.73 1.76
N ARG A 25 -2.17 1.40 1.69
CA ARG A 25 -1.28 0.53 2.45
C ARG A 25 -0.31 -0.15 1.52
N VAL A 26 0.98 0.01 1.80
CA VAL A 26 2.06 -0.66 1.10
C VAL A 26 2.57 -1.74 2.02
N VAL A 27 2.52 -2.99 1.56
CA VAL A 27 3.01 -4.13 2.31
C VAL A 27 4.01 -4.91 1.49
N LYS A 28 4.90 -5.62 2.18
CA LYS A 28 5.79 -6.60 1.58
C LYS A 28 5.05 -7.94 1.55
N SER A 29 4.89 -8.55 0.38
CA SER A 29 4.26 -9.86 0.23
C SER A 29 5.12 -10.93 0.89
N ASP A 30 4.46 -11.84 1.61
CA ASP A 30 5.07 -13.07 2.08
C ASP A 30 5.71 -13.84 0.89
N PRO A 31 6.97 -14.30 1.01
CA PRO A 31 7.62 -15.18 0.05
C PRO A 31 6.74 -16.31 -0.49
N ASP A 32 5.92 -16.92 0.37
CA ASP A 32 5.11 -18.09 0.03
C ASP A 32 3.82 -17.73 -0.73
N GLN A 33 3.44 -16.44 -0.76
CA GLN A 33 2.28 -15.92 -1.49
C GLN A 33 2.66 -15.14 -2.76
N ARG A 34 3.91 -15.28 -3.23
CA ARG A 34 4.40 -14.56 -4.41
C ARG A 34 3.79 -15.09 -5.71
N MET A 35 2.79 -14.37 -6.21
CA MET A 35 2.30 -14.55 -7.60
C MET A 35 3.16 -13.80 -8.64
N ASP A 36 3.92 -12.79 -8.21
CA ASP A 36 4.79 -11.98 -9.05
C ASP A 36 6.20 -12.00 -8.47
N VAL A 37 7.16 -12.46 -9.26
CA VAL A 37 8.58 -12.60 -8.87
C VAL A 37 9.37 -11.30 -9.03
N TYR A 38 8.83 -10.30 -9.74
CA TYR A 38 9.58 -9.08 -10.06
C TYR A 38 9.34 -7.95 -9.07
N ASN A 39 8.20 -7.90 -8.40
CA ASN A 39 7.96 -6.96 -7.32
C ASN A 39 7.29 -7.65 -6.13
N ILE A 40 7.91 -7.53 -4.96
CA ILE A 40 7.44 -8.08 -3.69
C ILE A 40 6.54 -7.13 -2.90
N TYR A 41 6.33 -5.91 -3.38
CA TYR A 41 5.43 -4.94 -2.75
C TYR A 41 4.02 -5.10 -3.30
N ARG A 42 3.03 -4.88 -2.44
CA ARG A 42 1.62 -4.84 -2.78
C ARG A 42 1.02 -3.53 -2.28
N PHE A 43 0.12 -2.98 -3.07
CA PHE A 43 -0.49 -1.69 -2.83
C PHE A 43 -1.98 -1.90 -2.64
N TYR A 44 -2.47 -1.66 -1.45
CA TYR A 44 -3.86 -1.89 -1.09
C TYR A 44 -4.59 -0.58 -0.84
N LEU A 45 -5.78 -0.46 -1.42
CA LEU A 45 -6.78 0.49 -0.97
C LEU A 45 -7.65 -0.19 0.09
N THR A 46 -7.78 0.44 1.25
CA THR A 46 -8.60 -0.07 2.36
C THR A 46 -9.49 1.04 2.92
N PRO A 47 -10.69 0.74 3.44
CA PRO A 47 -11.39 1.66 4.34
C PRO A 47 -10.62 1.79 5.66
N GLY A 48 -11.06 2.69 6.54
CA GLY A 48 -10.47 2.86 7.87
C GLY A 48 -10.71 1.63 8.74
N TYR A 49 -9.72 1.25 9.54
CA TYR A 49 -9.77 0.07 10.41
C TYR A 49 -8.96 0.26 11.69
N LYS A 50 -9.37 -0.44 12.75
CA LYS A 50 -8.70 -0.45 14.05
C LYS A 50 -7.69 -1.60 14.18
N ALA A 51 -6.66 -1.40 15.00
CA ALA A 51 -5.71 -2.45 15.38
C ALA A 51 -6.46 -3.55 16.15
N GLY A 52 -6.70 -4.69 15.49
CA GLY A 52 -7.51 -5.79 16.01
C GLY A 52 -8.52 -6.34 15.00
N GLN A 53 -8.83 -5.58 13.95
CA GLN A 53 -9.69 -6.03 12.84
C GLN A 53 -8.91 -6.82 11.76
N LYS A 54 -7.75 -7.40 12.12
CA LYS A 54 -6.90 -8.21 11.21
C LYS A 54 -7.78 -9.25 10.51
N LYS A 55 -7.55 -9.48 9.20
CA LYS A 55 -8.29 -10.43 8.32
C LYS A 55 -9.74 -10.08 7.95
N VAL A 56 -10.37 -9.07 8.56
CA VAL A 56 -11.76 -8.66 8.23
C VAL A 56 -11.79 -7.41 7.34
N VAL A 57 -10.67 -6.70 7.23
CA VAL A 57 -10.56 -5.47 6.43
C VAL A 57 -10.65 -5.81 4.94
N LYS A 58 -11.69 -5.28 4.28
CA LYS A 58 -11.82 -5.34 2.82
C LYS A 58 -10.65 -4.58 2.18
N ARG A 59 -10.02 -5.19 1.18
CA ARG A 59 -8.87 -4.62 0.48
C ARG A 59 -9.01 -4.80 -1.02
N ILE A 60 -8.47 -3.85 -1.76
CA ILE A 60 -8.34 -3.92 -3.22
C ILE A 60 -6.86 -3.73 -3.55
N ASN A 61 -6.23 -4.72 -4.18
CA ASN A 61 -4.88 -4.57 -4.73
C ASN A 61 -4.96 -3.68 -5.96
N ILE A 62 -4.12 -2.65 -6.03
CA ILE A 62 -4.08 -1.70 -7.15
C ILE A 62 -2.70 -1.72 -7.80
N ARG A 63 -2.67 -1.69 -9.13
CA ARG A 63 -1.42 -1.57 -9.91
C ARG A 63 -1.02 -0.13 -10.19
N TYR A 64 -1.99 0.73 -10.48
CA TYR A 64 -1.77 2.12 -10.85
C TYR A 64 -2.26 3.06 -9.74
N CYS A 65 -1.57 4.19 -9.57
CA CYS A 65 -1.98 5.24 -8.64
C CYS A 65 -3.34 5.82 -9.08
N PRO A 66 -4.37 5.83 -8.22
CA PRO A 66 -5.69 6.34 -8.58
C PRO A 66 -5.73 7.87 -8.75
N PHE A 67 -4.64 8.57 -8.41
CA PHE A 67 -4.57 10.03 -8.44
C PHE A 67 -3.76 10.59 -9.62
N CYS A 68 -2.69 9.89 -10.02
CA CYS A 68 -1.78 10.37 -11.06
C CYS A 68 -1.46 9.32 -12.14
N GLY A 69 -1.97 8.09 -12.02
CA GLY A 69 -1.80 7.03 -13.03
C GLY A 69 -0.45 6.33 -13.03
N THR A 70 0.52 6.72 -12.18
CA THR A 70 1.83 6.06 -12.07
C THR A 70 1.68 4.54 -11.81
N ASP A 71 2.46 3.71 -12.51
CA ASP A 71 2.58 2.27 -12.18
C ASP A 71 3.33 2.14 -10.85
N LEU A 72 2.62 1.65 -9.84
CA LEU A 72 3.12 1.53 -8.48
C LEU A 72 4.17 0.42 -8.37
N TYR A 73 4.03 -0.63 -9.18
CA TYR A 73 4.94 -1.77 -9.18
C TYR A 73 6.26 -1.38 -9.84
N ASP A 74 6.31 -0.37 -10.70
CA ASP A 74 7.58 0.14 -11.22
C ASP A 74 8.20 1.18 -10.30
N PHE A 75 7.40 2.09 -9.76
CA PHE A 75 7.89 3.22 -8.97
C PHE A 75 8.39 2.84 -7.56
N TYR A 76 7.68 1.96 -6.84
CA TYR A 76 7.99 1.66 -5.44
C TYR A 76 8.76 0.34 -5.32
N ARG A 77 10.05 0.45 -4.96
CA ARG A 77 11.01 -0.67 -4.89
C ARG A 77 11.75 -0.79 -3.55
N SER A 78 11.38 -0.01 -2.54
CA SER A 78 12.11 0.09 -1.27
C SER A 78 11.21 -0.10 -0.05
N ASP A 79 11.77 -0.71 1.00
CA ASP A 79 11.09 -0.97 2.27
C ASP A 79 10.71 0.32 3.01
N ILE A 80 11.31 1.48 2.68
CA ILE A 80 10.98 2.79 3.27
C ILE A 80 9.52 3.22 3.04
N TYR A 81 8.85 2.59 2.06
CA TYR A 81 7.46 2.87 1.74
C TYR A 81 6.49 1.94 2.46
N ILE A 82 6.96 0.91 3.17
CA ILE A 82 6.08 0.00 3.90
C ILE A 82 5.45 0.75 5.07
N ASN A 83 4.13 0.65 5.20
CA ASN A 83 3.37 1.27 6.30
C ASN A 83 2.34 0.32 6.92
N GLU A 84 2.43 -0.98 6.62
CA GLU A 84 1.61 -2.01 7.25
C GLU A 84 2.31 -3.38 7.21
N GLU A 85 1.97 -4.25 8.15
CA GLU A 85 2.54 -5.59 8.27
C GLU A 85 2.09 -6.53 7.11
N PRO A 86 2.96 -7.44 6.63
CA PRO A 86 2.61 -8.46 5.65
C PRO A 86 1.37 -9.28 6.05
N ASP A 87 1.32 -9.67 7.33
CA ASP A 87 0.29 -10.54 7.91
C ASP A 87 -0.96 -9.78 8.38
N PHE A 88 -1.02 -8.48 8.14
CA PHE A 88 -2.23 -7.71 8.48
C PHE A 88 -3.41 -8.15 7.61
N PHE A 89 -3.13 -8.59 6.38
CA PHE A 89 -4.10 -8.83 5.33
C PHE A 89 -4.19 -10.29 4.91
#